data_AF-A0A2D6SS39-F1
#
_entry.id   AF-A0A2D6SS39-F1
#
_cell.length_a   1.000
_cell.length_b   1.000
_cell.length_c   1.000
_cell.angle_alpha   90.00
_cell.angle_beta   90.00
_cell.angle_gamma   90.00
#
_symmetry.space_group_name_H-M   'P 1'
#
loop_
_entity.id
_entity.type
_entity.pdbx_description
1 polymer ?
#
loop_
_entity_poly.entity_id
_entity_poly.type
_entity_poly.pdbx_seq_one_letter_code
_entity_poly.pdbx_strand_id
1 'polypeptide(L)'
;MSVHPAALSSEELLSDCDVRRSRRSGPGGQHRNKVETAITLHHRPSGVRAEASERRSQAENQRVAIARLQAALALEVRVVRREVSSLWRERCQEGRIRINHAHRDFPALLAEALDVIYEEQLDFDASAGRLKCTMSQLLKLVRSVSAALERVNRDRVERGLRPLR
;
A
#
# COMPACT_ATOMS: atom_id res chain seq x y z
N MET A 1 11.58 -7.09 15.14
CA MET A 1 11.54 -6.44 13.81
C MET A 1 10.13 -5.96 13.59
N SER A 2 9.92 -4.67 13.30
CA SER A 2 8.57 -4.13 13.08
C SER A 2 8.04 -4.61 11.72
N VAL A 3 6.87 -5.24 11.72
CA VAL A 3 6.13 -5.56 10.50
C VAL A 3 5.57 -4.25 9.94
N HIS A 4 5.65 -4.05 8.62
CA HIS A 4 5.06 -2.88 7.99
C HIS A 4 3.52 -2.93 8.12
N PRO A 5 2.82 -1.84 8.48
CA PRO A 5 1.36 -1.89 8.73
C PRO A 5 0.54 -2.29 7.49
N ALA A 6 1.01 -1.99 6.28
CA ALA A 6 0.42 -2.47 5.03
C ALA A 6 0.47 -4.01 4.84
N ALA A 7 1.27 -4.72 5.63
CA ALA A 7 1.41 -6.17 5.61
C ALA A 7 0.58 -6.89 6.69
N LEU A 8 -0.06 -6.14 7.59
CA LEU A 8 -0.91 -6.70 8.63
C LEU A 8 -2.19 -7.29 8.04
N SER A 9 -2.74 -8.30 8.73
CA SER A 9 -4.08 -8.79 8.43
C SER A 9 -5.13 -7.70 8.64
N SER A 10 -6.31 -7.89 8.07
CA SER A 10 -7.41 -6.93 8.24
C SER A 10 -7.79 -6.73 9.72
N GLU A 11 -7.71 -7.78 10.54
CA GLU A 11 -8.03 -7.71 11.96
C GLU A 11 -6.97 -6.93 12.74
N GLU A 12 -5.70 -7.26 12.55
CA GLU A 12 -4.57 -6.57 13.19
C GLU A 12 -4.55 -5.09 12.79
N LEU A 13 -4.70 -4.79 11.49
CA LEU A 13 -4.71 -3.41 11.01
C LEU A 13 -5.86 -2.59 11.61
N LEU A 14 -7.06 -3.19 11.72
CA LEU A 14 -8.21 -2.52 12.33
C LEU A 14 -8.00 -2.29 13.83
N SER A 15 -7.26 -3.16 14.52
CA SER A 15 -6.93 -2.96 15.93
C SER A 15 -6.15 -1.66 16.16
N ASP A 16 -5.37 -1.21 15.17
CA ASP A 16 -4.62 0.05 15.16
C ASP A 16 -5.40 1.25 14.58
N CYS A 17 -6.65 1.06 14.17
CA CYS A 17 -7.45 2.10 13.53
C CYS A 17 -8.57 2.65 14.41
N ASP A 18 -8.83 3.95 14.28
CA ASP A 18 -10.13 4.51 14.68
C ASP A 18 -11.11 4.29 13.53
N VAL A 19 -12.17 3.52 13.80
CA VAL A 19 -13.20 3.18 12.81
C VAL A 19 -14.41 4.06 13.04
N ARG A 20 -14.75 4.90 12.06
CA ARG A 20 -15.96 5.73 12.08
C ARG A 20 -16.94 5.24 11.03
N ARG A 21 -18.22 5.15 11.44
CA ARG A 21 -19.35 4.84 10.57
C ARG A 21 -20.15 6.11 10.37
N SER A 22 -20.56 6.38 9.14
CA SER A 22 -21.33 7.59 8.85
C SER A 22 -22.39 7.35 7.76
N ARG A 23 -23.34 8.27 7.67
CA ARG A 23 -24.31 8.35 6.58
C ARG A 23 -23.70 9.14 5.44
N ARG A 24 -23.94 8.71 4.21
CA ARG A 24 -23.63 9.54 3.06
C ARG A 24 -24.75 10.58 2.88
N SER A 25 -24.41 11.85 2.97
CA SER A 25 -25.25 12.95 2.49
C SER A 25 -24.89 13.25 1.03
N GLY A 26 -25.81 12.99 0.09
CA GLY A 26 -25.62 13.32 -1.33
C GLY A 26 -26.87 13.02 -2.17
N PRO A 27 -26.96 13.51 -3.42
CA PRO A 27 -28.12 13.29 -4.28
C PRO A 27 -28.23 11.80 -4.62
N GLY A 28 -29.14 11.12 -3.93
CA GLY A 28 -29.40 9.69 -4.05
C GLY A 28 -30.76 9.37 -3.41
N GLY A 29 -31.49 8.41 -4.00
CA GLY A 29 -32.85 8.06 -3.57
C GLY A 29 -32.95 7.64 -2.10
N GLN A 30 -34.17 7.63 -1.56
CA GLN A 30 -34.51 7.47 -0.14
C GLN A 30 -33.74 6.34 0.60
N HIS A 31 -33.43 5.23 -0.07
CA HIS A 31 -32.72 4.09 0.54
C HIS A 31 -31.23 4.38 0.83
N ARG A 32 -30.55 5.19 0.01
CA ARG A 32 -29.11 5.49 0.17
C ARG A 32 -28.84 6.45 1.35
N ASN A 33 -29.85 7.23 1.74
CA ASN A 33 -29.72 8.26 2.78
C ASN A 33 -30.08 7.75 4.18
N LYS A 34 -30.66 6.53 4.29
CA LYS A 34 -31.19 6.00 5.56
C LYS A 34 -30.21 5.10 6.33
N VAL A 35 -29.18 4.55 5.68
CA VAL A 35 -28.29 3.53 6.28
C VAL A 35 -26.85 4.06 6.39
N GLU A 36 -26.23 3.91 7.57
CA GLU A 36 -24.84 4.25 7.89
C GLU A 36 -23.85 3.27 7.24
N THR A 37 -23.75 3.30 5.92
CA THR A 37 -22.90 2.37 5.18
C THR A 37 -21.48 2.88 4.96
N ALA A 38 -21.22 4.18 5.14
CA ALA A 38 -19.89 4.76 4.91
C ALA A 38 -18.94 4.40 6.06
N ILE A 39 -17.70 4.06 5.70
CA ILE A 39 -16.63 3.70 6.64
C ILE A 39 -15.45 4.63 6.42
N THR A 40 -14.96 5.21 7.50
CA THR A 40 -13.71 5.96 7.55
C THR A 40 -12.78 5.27 8.53
N LEU A 41 -11.55 5.03 8.11
CA LEU A 41 -10.48 4.44 8.91
C LEU A 41 -9.38 5.47 9.10
N HIS A 42 -8.88 5.57 10.32
CA HIS A 42 -7.72 6.38 10.67
C HIS A 42 -6.70 5.52 11.39
N HIS A 43 -5.58 5.21 10.74
CA HIS A 43 -4.50 4.44 11.34
C HIS A 43 -3.75 5.32 12.35
N ARG A 44 -3.96 5.08 13.64
CA ARG A 44 -3.46 5.97 14.71
C ARG A 44 -1.94 6.16 14.67
N PRO A 45 -1.11 5.12 14.48
CA PRO A 45 0.35 5.29 14.52
C PRO A 45 0.92 6.17 13.40
N SER A 46 0.33 6.12 12.20
CA SER A 46 0.85 6.86 11.04
C SER A 46 0.06 8.13 10.69
N GLY A 47 -1.15 8.29 11.22
CA GLY A 47 -2.06 9.37 10.83
C GLY A 47 -2.73 9.19 9.46
N VAL A 48 -2.41 8.12 8.73
CA VAL A 48 -2.96 7.84 7.40
C VAL A 48 -4.44 7.48 7.50
N ARG A 49 -5.23 7.98 6.54
CA ARG A 49 -6.68 7.81 6.52
C ARG A 49 -7.15 7.22 5.20
N ALA A 50 -8.22 6.44 5.27
CA ALA A 50 -8.93 5.97 4.09
C ALA A 50 -10.43 5.91 4.37
N GLU A 51 -11.23 6.06 3.32
CA GLU A 51 -12.68 5.95 3.43
C GLU A 51 -13.27 5.15 2.26
N ALA A 52 -14.47 4.62 2.46
CA ALA A 52 -15.27 3.99 1.43
C ALA A 52 -16.77 4.16 1.71
N SER A 53 -17.53 4.46 0.67
CA SER A 53 -18.98 4.73 0.75
C SER A 53 -19.75 4.37 -0.52
N GLU A 54 -19.13 3.61 -1.43
CA GLU A 54 -19.64 3.31 -2.76
C GLU A 54 -20.56 2.09 -2.77
N ARG A 55 -20.40 1.18 -1.82
CA ARG A 55 -21.15 -0.09 -1.75
C ARG A 55 -22.41 0.05 -0.89
N ARG A 56 -23.36 -0.86 -1.12
CA ARG A 56 -24.65 -0.87 -0.43
C ARG A 56 -24.54 -1.42 0.99
N SER A 57 -23.59 -2.32 1.25
CA SER A 57 -23.37 -2.86 2.60
C SER A 57 -22.18 -2.20 3.30
N GLN A 58 -22.32 -2.04 4.62
CA GLN A 58 -21.24 -1.56 5.48
C GLN A 58 -20.01 -2.48 5.42
N ALA A 59 -20.22 -3.80 5.40
CA ALA A 59 -19.14 -4.77 5.37
C ALA A 59 -18.30 -4.69 4.07
N GLU A 60 -18.94 -4.48 2.91
CA GLU A 60 -18.21 -4.25 1.66
C GLU A 60 -17.44 -2.94 1.68
N ASN A 61 -18.05 -1.84 2.18
CA ASN A 61 -17.34 -0.57 2.34
C ASN A 61 -16.15 -0.73 3.30
N GLN A 62 -16.28 -1.48 4.39
CA GLN A 62 -15.17 -1.74 5.30
C GLN A 62 -14.03 -2.47 4.58
N ARG A 63 -14.31 -3.50 3.79
CA ARG A 63 -13.26 -4.20 2.98
C ARG A 63 -12.57 -3.25 2.01
N VAL A 64 -13.32 -2.38 1.33
CA VAL A 64 -12.76 -1.38 0.40
C VAL A 64 -11.91 -0.35 1.15
N ALA A 65 -12.37 0.15 2.29
CA ALA A 65 -11.63 1.10 3.12
C ALA A 65 -10.32 0.51 3.63
N ILE A 66 -10.32 -0.76 4.05
CA ILE A 66 -9.10 -1.49 4.46
C ILE A 66 -8.11 -1.60 3.30
N ALA A 67 -8.57 -2.03 2.12
CA ALA A 67 -7.69 -2.16 0.95
C ALA A 67 -7.07 -0.80 0.55
N ARG A 68 -7.86 0.28 0.59
CA ARG A 68 -7.38 1.65 0.36
C ARG A 68 -6.38 2.09 1.42
N LEU A 69 -6.64 1.78 2.69
CA LEU A 69 -5.74 2.10 3.78
C LEU A 69 -4.40 1.38 3.64
N GLN A 70 -4.40 0.08 3.34
CA GLN A 70 -3.17 -0.68 3.11
C GLN A 70 -2.35 -0.11 1.95
N ALA A 71 -3.02 0.27 0.84
CA ALA A 71 -2.35 0.91 -0.29
C ALA A 71 -1.73 2.27 0.09
N ALA A 72 -2.47 3.11 0.82
CA ALA A 72 -1.95 4.40 1.30
C ALA A 72 -0.76 4.23 2.26
N LEU A 73 -0.87 3.30 3.21
CA LEU A 73 0.21 2.95 4.13
C LEU A 73 1.46 2.49 3.38
N ALA A 74 1.33 1.66 2.34
CA ALA A 74 2.46 1.23 1.54
C ALA A 74 3.19 2.40 0.85
N LEU A 75 2.46 3.46 0.48
CA LEU A 75 3.03 4.63 -0.17
C LEU A 75 3.69 5.61 0.80
N GLU A 76 3.12 5.75 1.99
CA GLU A 76 3.43 6.84 2.92
C GLU A 76 4.35 6.44 4.07
N VAL A 77 4.22 5.20 4.57
CA VAL A 77 4.99 4.71 5.71
C VAL A 77 6.26 4.01 5.22
N ARG A 78 7.36 4.20 5.94
CA ARG A 78 8.60 3.44 5.73
C ARG A 78 9.02 2.78 7.03
N VAL A 79 9.48 1.53 6.94
CA VAL A 79 10.07 0.82 8.07
C VAL A 79 11.45 0.30 7.71
N VAL A 80 12.39 0.37 8.65
CA VAL A 80 13.73 -0.20 8.46
C VAL A 80 13.63 -1.72 8.55
N ARG A 81 14.10 -2.43 7.52
CA ARG A 81 14.04 -3.90 7.49
C ARG A 81 15.43 -4.46 7.27
N ARG A 82 15.93 -5.27 8.21
CA ARG A 82 17.24 -5.92 8.04
C ARG A 82 17.21 -7.06 7.01
N GLU A 83 16.06 -7.70 6.85
CA GLU A 83 15.89 -8.87 5.99
C GLU A 83 14.63 -8.75 5.12
N VAL A 84 14.70 -9.40 3.96
CA VAL A 84 13.56 -9.62 3.07
C VAL A 84 12.53 -10.52 3.76
N SER A 85 11.24 -10.20 3.69
CA SER A 85 10.19 -10.96 4.36
C SER A 85 9.97 -12.35 3.75
N SER A 86 9.35 -13.25 4.53
CA SER A 86 8.85 -14.53 4.00
C SER A 86 7.89 -14.32 2.84
N LEU A 87 6.93 -13.41 2.97
CA LEU A 87 5.94 -13.10 1.93
C LEU A 87 6.61 -12.64 0.63
N TRP A 88 7.64 -11.78 0.71
CA TRP A 88 8.38 -11.38 -0.48
C TRP A 88 9.09 -12.58 -1.12
N ARG A 89 9.77 -13.43 -0.34
CA ARG A 89 10.46 -14.62 -0.87
C ARG A 89 9.48 -15.62 -1.51
N GLU A 90 8.28 -15.76 -0.96
CA GLU A 90 7.23 -16.61 -1.55
C GLU A 90 6.75 -16.07 -2.91
N ARG A 91 6.59 -14.75 -3.02
CA ARG A 91 6.09 -14.09 -4.24
C ARG A 91 7.18 -13.76 -5.26
N CYS A 92 8.44 -13.69 -4.85
CA CYS A 92 9.60 -13.43 -5.68
C CYS A 92 10.45 -14.69 -5.84
N GLN A 93 10.27 -15.39 -6.96
CA GLN A 93 10.98 -16.62 -7.27
C GLN A 93 11.75 -16.45 -8.57
N GLU A 94 13.01 -16.89 -8.60
CA GLU A 94 13.88 -16.82 -9.79
C GLU A 94 13.97 -15.40 -10.38
N GLY A 95 14.01 -14.38 -9.51
CA GLY A 95 14.06 -12.98 -9.92
C GLY A 95 12.73 -12.39 -10.42
N ARG A 96 11.63 -13.15 -10.38
CA ARG A 96 10.30 -12.75 -10.87
C ARG A 96 9.32 -12.52 -9.75
N ILE A 97 8.72 -11.33 -9.73
CA ILE A 97 7.67 -10.95 -8.78
C ILE A 97 6.30 -11.40 -9.34
N ARG A 98 5.72 -12.43 -8.74
CA ARG A 98 4.48 -13.10 -9.21
C ARG A 98 3.26 -12.58 -8.45
N ILE A 99 2.85 -11.36 -8.76
CA ILE A 99 1.65 -10.75 -8.16
C ILE A 99 0.92 -9.81 -9.12
N ASN A 100 -0.39 -9.69 -8.95
CA ASN A 100 -1.23 -8.69 -9.59
C ASN A 100 -1.58 -7.57 -8.58
N HIS A 101 -1.75 -6.33 -9.04
CA HIS A 101 -2.12 -5.17 -8.22
C HIS A 101 -3.42 -5.35 -7.43
N ALA A 102 -4.35 -6.18 -7.92
CA ALA A 102 -5.60 -6.49 -7.23
C ALA A 102 -5.47 -7.55 -6.12
N HIS A 103 -4.28 -8.17 -5.95
CA HIS A 103 -4.08 -9.21 -4.96
C HIS A 103 -3.92 -8.62 -3.55
N ARG A 104 -4.46 -9.28 -2.51
CA ARG A 104 -4.42 -8.79 -1.12
C ARG A 104 -3.02 -8.55 -0.57
N ASP A 105 -2.05 -9.36 -1.01
CA ASP A 105 -0.63 -9.25 -0.59
C ASP A 105 0.10 -8.08 -1.28
N PHE A 106 -0.49 -7.45 -2.32
CA PHE A 106 0.17 -6.45 -3.13
C PHE A 106 0.65 -5.23 -2.34
N PRO A 107 -0.15 -4.63 -1.44
CA PRO A 107 0.31 -3.50 -0.62
C PRO A 107 1.52 -3.85 0.25
N ALA A 108 1.59 -5.08 0.76
CA ALA A 108 2.73 -5.54 1.56
C ALA A 108 4.01 -5.62 0.72
N LEU A 109 3.92 -6.16 -0.49
CA LEU A 109 5.05 -6.21 -1.43
C LEU A 109 5.48 -4.82 -1.86
N LEU A 110 4.54 -3.95 -2.22
CA LEU A 110 4.87 -2.58 -2.61
C LEU A 110 5.55 -1.82 -1.47
N ALA A 111 5.06 -1.96 -0.23
CA ALA A 111 5.66 -1.36 0.94
C ALA A 111 7.11 -1.82 1.13
N GLU A 112 7.35 -3.13 1.11
CA GLU A 112 8.70 -3.70 1.26
C GLU A 112 9.65 -3.28 0.13
N ALA A 113 9.17 -3.25 -1.11
CA ALA A 113 9.95 -2.74 -2.23
C ALA A 113 10.37 -1.29 -2.01
N LEU A 114 9.42 -0.43 -1.59
CA LEU A 114 9.70 0.96 -1.32
C LEU A 114 10.61 1.15 -0.11
N ASP A 115 10.45 0.38 0.97
CA ASP A 115 11.36 0.41 2.12
C ASP A 115 12.81 0.18 1.67
N VAL A 116 13.05 -0.88 0.89
CA VAL A 116 14.39 -1.18 0.36
C VAL A 116 14.87 -0.11 -0.61
N ILE A 117 14.01 0.35 -1.53
CA ILE A 117 14.37 1.42 -2.49
C ILE A 117 14.85 2.68 -1.76
N TYR A 118 14.16 3.09 -0.69
CA TYR A 118 14.57 4.29 0.05
C TYR A 118 15.81 4.05 0.91
N GLU A 119 16.00 2.85 1.45
CA GLU A 119 17.20 2.48 2.22
C GLU A 119 18.45 2.43 1.33
N GLU A 120 18.33 1.90 0.11
CA GLU A 120 19.38 1.90 -0.91
C GLU A 120 19.48 3.24 -1.66
N GLN A 121 19.00 4.33 -1.05
CA GLN A 121 19.13 5.69 -1.55
C GLN A 121 18.56 5.92 -2.96
N LEU A 122 17.47 5.22 -3.28
CA LEU A 122 16.79 5.20 -4.58
C LEU A 122 17.60 4.51 -5.68
N ASP A 123 18.64 3.74 -5.38
CA ASP A 123 19.36 2.90 -6.34
C ASP A 123 18.56 1.61 -6.63
N PHE A 124 17.99 1.52 -7.83
CA PHE A 124 17.16 0.38 -8.23
C PHE A 124 17.95 -0.89 -8.50
N ASP A 125 19.23 -0.80 -8.86
CA ASP A 125 20.07 -1.98 -9.09
C ASP A 125 20.43 -2.62 -7.75
N ALA A 126 20.93 -1.82 -6.80
CA ALA A 126 21.20 -2.26 -5.43
C ALA A 126 19.93 -2.81 -4.75
N SER A 127 18.80 -2.11 -4.91
CA SER A 127 17.50 -2.55 -4.38
C SER A 127 17.06 -3.89 -4.95
N ALA A 128 17.18 -4.06 -6.28
CA ALA A 128 16.81 -5.30 -6.94
C ALA A 128 17.69 -6.48 -6.49
N GLY A 129 19.00 -6.24 -6.34
CA GLY A 129 19.96 -7.20 -5.79
C GLY A 129 19.58 -7.65 -4.39
N ARG A 130 19.26 -6.71 -3.50
CA ARG A 130 18.84 -7.02 -2.12
C ARG A 130 17.52 -7.78 -2.05
N LEU A 131 16.55 -7.39 -2.88
CA LEU A 131 15.24 -8.05 -2.98
C LEU A 131 15.30 -9.36 -3.78
N LYS A 132 16.45 -9.75 -4.33
CA LYS A 132 16.63 -10.93 -5.19
C LYS A 132 15.63 -10.99 -6.34
N CYS A 133 15.32 -9.82 -6.92
CA CYS A 133 14.45 -9.65 -8.07
C CYS A 133 15.22 -9.00 -9.23
N THR A 134 14.71 -9.08 -10.46
CA THR A 134 15.32 -8.30 -11.56
C THR A 134 14.87 -6.84 -11.47
N MET A 135 15.73 -5.90 -11.88
CA MET A 135 15.39 -4.47 -11.89
C MET A 135 14.07 -4.22 -12.63
N SER A 136 13.86 -4.88 -13.77
CA SER A 136 12.65 -4.74 -14.59
C SER A 136 11.38 -5.15 -13.85
N GLN A 137 11.47 -6.16 -12.98
CA GLN A 137 10.34 -6.59 -12.15
C GLN A 137 10.07 -5.60 -11.02
N LEU A 138 11.12 -5.08 -10.37
CA LEU A 138 10.99 -4.04 -9.35
C LEU A 138 10.36 -2.77 -9.93
N LEU A 139 10.84 -2.31 -11.08
CA LEU A 139 10.29 -1.16 -11.78
C LEU A 139 8.84 -1.40 -12.22
N LYS A 140 8.51 -2.60 -12.71
CA LYS A 140 7.13 -2.96 -13.06
C LYS A 140 6.20 -2.91 -11.85
N LEU A 141 6.66 -3.38 -10.68
CA LEU A 141 5.90 -3.32 -9.43
C LEU A 141 5.60 -1.86 -9.07
N VAL A 142 6.63 -1.00 -9.01
CA VAL A 142 6.47 0.42 -8.67
C VAL A 142 5.61 1.15 -9.69
N ARG A 143 5.84 0.96 -10.99
CA ARG A 143 5.08 1.59 -12.07
C ARG A 143 3.61 1.18 -12.12
N SER A 144 3.25 0.01 -11.56
CA SER A 144 1.85 -0.40 -11.49
C SER A 144 1.00 0.50 -10.58
N VAL A 145 1.63 1.35 -9.78
CA VAL A 145 0.97 2.39 -8.98
C VAL A 145 1.56 3.74 -9.34
N SER A 146 0.83 4.55 -10.12
CA SER A 146 1.31 5.85 -10.62
C SER A 146 1.83 6.75 -9.50
N ALA A 147 1.11 6.83 -8.37
CA ALA A 147 1.53 7.60 -7.20
C ALA A 147 2.88 7.12 -6.60
N ALA A 148 3.19 5.82 -6.67
CA ALA A 148 4.49 5.29 -6.23
C ALA A 148 5.60 5.73 -7.17
N LEU A 149 5.37 5.61 -8.49
CA LEU A 149 6.36 6.01 -9.50
C LEU A 149 6.62 7.51 -9.46
N GLU A 150 5.57 8.34 -9.39
CA GLU A 150 5.68 9.80 -9.28
C GLU A 150 6.48 10.21 -8.06
N ARG A 151 6.20 9.59 -6.90
CA ARG A 151 6.92 9.83 -5.65
C ARG A 151 8.40 9.45 -5.77
N VAL A 152 8.70 8.25 -6.25
CA VAL A 152 10.08 7.81 -6.45
C VAL A 152 10.82 8.71 -7.45
N ASN A 153 10.18 9.10 -8.55
CA ASN A 153 10.81 9.95 -9.56
C ASN A 153 11.09 11.36 -9.03
N ARG A 154 10.16 11.96 -8.29
CA ARG A 154 10.39 13.26 -7.64
C ARG A 154 11.60 13.19 -6.72
N ASP A 155 11.62 12.21 -5.82
CA ASP A 155 12.69 12.07 -4.82
C ASP A 155 14.04 11.70 -5.50
N ARG A 156 14.01 10.97 -6.63
CA ARG A 156 15.20 10.70 -7.45
C ARG A 156 15.77 11.98 -8.07
N VAL A 157 14.91 12.82 -8.65
CA VAL A 157 15.31 14.10 -9.25
C VAL A 157 15.88 15.04 -8.19
N GLU A 158 15.27 15.11 -7.01
CA GLU A 158 15.79 15.89 -5.87
C GLU A 158 17.21 15.45 -5.45
N ARG A 159 17.57 14.18 -5.67
CA ARG A 159 18.92 13.63 -5.43
C ARG A 159 19.84 13.70 -6.66
N GLY A 160 19.45 14.37 -7.74
CA GLY A 160 20.24 14.45 -8.98
C GLY A 160 20.28 13.17 -9.81
N LEU A 161 19.43 12.18 -9.48
CA LEU A 161 19.30 10.94 -10.24
C LEU A 161 18.32 11.11 -11.40
N ARG A 162 18.52 10.35 -12.47
CA ARG A 162 17.59 10.33 -13.62
C ARG A 162 16.25 9.71 -13.22
N PRO A 163 15.10 10.25 -13.66
CA PRO A 163 13.81 9.62 -13.44
C PRO A 163 13.73 8.27 -14.17
N LEU A 164 12.95 7.36 -13.59
CA LEU A 164 12.62 6.06 -14.16
C LEU A 164 11.54 6.20 -15.23
N ARG A 165 11.57 5.32 -16.24
CA ARG A 165 10.66 5.29 -17.39
C ARG A 165 9.74 4.07 -17.36
#